data_AF-A0A1M3N2N1-F1
#
_entry.id   AF-A0A1M3N2N1-F1
#
_cell.length_a   1.000
_cell.length_b   1.000
_cell.length_c   1.000
_cell.angle_alpha   90.00
_cell.angle_beta   90.00
_cell.angle_gamma   90.00
#
_symmetry.space_group_name_H-M   'P 1'
#
loop_
_entity.id
_entity.type
_entity.pdbx_description
1 polymer ?
#
loop_
_entity_poly.entity_id
_entity_poly.type
_entity_poly.pdbx_seq_one_letter_code
_entity_poly.pdbx_strand_id
1 'polypeptide(L)'
;MRNCNGVWDDGCETDVLSDKENCGGCGVVCAANEECKKGICSCAVESCGGCGVVCPAPPSSLPELPSEWHANYGCDQATGFCYARGCMEGWLDCNDDLAGDPSDAKNDGCEVARNSDPMNCGACGAPCAPGETCVGGNCKCSCGSSCFDTTSNPENCGACGVVCPSGDPNLVLRGKPACRNGLCEYRCELGWADCDGNIRNGCETNVAHDPLNCGACGVRCNGIEGQPCIDGRCATKECEVR
;
A
#
# COMPACT_ATOMS: atom_id res chain seq x y z
N MET A 1 -34.53 -3.38 -10.03
CA MET A 1 -35.69 -2.99 -10.85
C MET A 1 -35.80 -1.47 -10.88
N ARG A 2 -36.14 -0.87 -12.03
CA ARG A 2 -36.19 0.60 -12.23
C ARG A 2 -37.51 0.99 -12.88
N ASN A 3 -38.05 2.15 -12.50
CA ASN A 3 -39.27 2.68 -13.11
C ASN A 3 -38.93 3.34 -14.46
N CYS A 4 -39.40 2.73 -15.54
CA CYS A 4 -39.08 3.12 -16.91
C CYS A 4 -40.20 3.86 -17.64
N ASN A 5 -41.39 3.93 -17.05
CA ASN A 5 -42.56 4.63 -17.59
C ASN A 5 -42.90 5.92 -16.82
N GLY A 6 -42.25 6.16 -15.66
CA GLY A 6 -42.43 7.36 -14.83
C GLY A 6 -43.67 7.35 -13.94
N VAL A 7 -44.43 6.24 -13.91
CA VAL A 7 -45.64 6.06 -13.12
C VAL A 7 -45.28 5.29 -11.85
N TRP A 8 -45.43 5.90 -10.68
CA TRP A 8 -44.94 5.31 -9.43
C TRP A 8 -45.89 4.25 -8.84
N ASP A 9 -47.10 4.16 -9.38
CA ASP A 9 -48.23 3.40 -8.81
C ASP A 9 -48.40 1.98 -9.38
N ASP A 10 -47.67 1.57 -10.43
CA ASP A 10 -47.75 0.22 -11.03
C ASP A 10 -46.58 -0.71 -10.67
N GLY A 11 -45.57 -0.22 -9.94
CA GLY A 11 -44.44 -1.01 -9.40
C GLY A 11 -43.12 -0.83 -10.16
N CYS A 12 -42.05 -1.48 -9.72
CA CYS A 12 -40.76 -1.40 -10.43
C CYS A 12 -40.76 -2.34 -11.64
N GLU A 13 -41.08 -1.83 -12.83
CA GLU A 13 -41.57 -2.66 -13.93
C GLU A 13 -40.54 -3.44 -14.76
N THR A 14 -39.24 -3.16 -14.64
CA THR A 14 -38.24 -3.96 -15.39
C THR A 14 -36.98 -4.26 -14.61
N ASP A 15 -36.42 -5.44 -14.85
CA ASP A 15 -35.19 -5.91 -14.25
C ASP A 15 -33.96 -5.40 -14.99
N VAL A 16 -33.49 -4.22 -14.58
CA VAL A 16 -32.26 -3.64 -15.12
C VAL A 16 -30.98 -4.43 -14.81
N LEU A 17 -31.04 -5.52 -14.05
CA LEU A 17 -29.87 -6.33 -13.73
C LEU A 17 -29.70 -7.55 -14.65
N SER A 18 -30.77 -8.02 -15.28
CA SER A 18 -30.73 -9.22 -16.13
C SER A 18 -31.58 -9.15 -17.40
N ASP A 19 -32.45 -8.15 -17.55
CA ASP A 19 -33.23 -7.95 -18.77
C ASP A 19 -32.33 -7.41 -19.88
N LYS A 20 -32.24 -8.17 -20.97
CA LYS A 20 -31.47 -7.81 -22.16
C LYS A 20 -31.99 -6.52 -22.83
N GLU A 21 -33.27 -6.20 -22.68
CA GLU A 21 -33.89 -5.02 -23.30
C GLU A 21 -33.83 -3.78 -22.38
N ASN A 22 -33.38 -3.93 -21.12
CA ASN A 22 -33.36 -2.86 -20.11
C ASN A 22 -32.07 -2.87 -19.27
N CYS A 23 -30.94 -3.27 -19.84
CA CYS A 23 -29.74 -3.59 -19.07
C CYS A 23 -29.02 -2.34 -18.52
N GLY A 24 -28.94 -2.22 -17.20
CA GLY A 24 -28.37 -1.04 -16.52
C GLY A 24 -29.26 0.20 -16.56
N GLY A 25 -30.29 0.20 -17.43
CA GLY A 25 -31.22 1.29 -17.60
C GLY A 25 -32.34 0.96 -18.57
N CYS A 26 -33.42 1.72 -18.47
CA CYS A 26 -34.61 1.59 -19.30
C CYS A 26 -34.30 1.73 -20.80
N GLY A 27 -34.74 0.76 -21.61
CA GLY A 27 -34.53 0.77 -23.06
C GLY A 27 -33.08 0.60 -23.51
N VAL A 28 -32.17 0.22 -22.60
CA VAL A 28 -30.79 -0.14 -22.95
C VAL A 28 -30.78 -1.59 -23.39
N VAL A 29 -30.92 -1.79 -24.70
CA VAL A 29 -30.94 -3.10 -25.33
C VAL A 29 -29.51 -3.57 -25.62
N CYS A 30 -29.12 -4.73 -25.09
CA CYS A 30 -27.82 -5.32 -25.41
C CYS A 30 -27.79 -5.84 -26.85
N ALA A 31 -26.61 -5.75 -27.48
CA ALA A 31 -26.41 -6.12 -28.87
C ALA A 31 -26.58 -7.64 -29.12
N ALA A 32 -26.54 -8.03 -30.39
CA ALA A 32 -26.50 -9.44 -30.77
C ALA A 32 -25.29 -10.14 -30.09
N ASN A 33 -25.49 -11.35 -29.57
CA ASN A 33 -24.51 -12.13 -28.80
C ASN A 33 -24.08 -11.53 -27.44
N GLU A 34 -24.77 -10.49 -26.95
CA GLU A 34 -24.65 -10.00 -25.58
C GLU A 34 -25.81 -10.49 -24.69
N GLU A 35 -25.54 -10.54 -23.39
CA GLU A 35 -26.51 -10.77 -22.33
C GLU A 35 -26.34 -9.73 -21.22
N CYS A 36 -27.43 -9.44 -20.51
CA CYS A 36 -27.39 -8.53 -19.39
C CYS A 36 -26.94 -9.25 -18.12
N LYS A 37 -25.77 -8.88 -17.59
CA LYS A 37 -25.25 -9.41 -16.33
C LYS A 37 -24.99 -8.29 -15.34
N LYS A 38 -25.75 -8.27 -14.25
CA LYS A 38 -25.67 -7.25 -13.19
C LYS A 38 -25.81 -5.82 -13.73
N GLY A 39 -26.64 -5.67 -14.77
CA GLY A 39 -26.92 -4.38 -15.41
C GLY A 39 -25.84 -3.86 -16.34
N ILE A 40 -24.98 -4.75 -16.84
CA ILE A 40 -24.00 -4.44 -17.88
C ILE A 40 -24.22 -5.43 -19.03
N CYS A 41 -24.32 -4.91 -20.26
CA CYS A 41 -24.32 -5.74 -21.46
C CYS A 41 -22.92 -6.35 -21.63
N SER A 42 -22.85 -7.67 -21.68
CA SER A 42 -21.60 -8.42 -21.75
C SER A 42 -21.75 -9.58 -22.72
N CYS A 43 -20.68 -10.00 -23.41
CA CYS A 43 -20.78 -11.08 -24.38
C CYS A 43 -21.20 -12.40 -23.70
N ALA A 44 -22.12 -13.12 -24.34
CA ALA A 44 -22.65 -14.39 -23.84
C ALA A 44 -21.77 -15.60 -24.16
N VAL A 45 -20.80 -15.43 -25.05
CA VAL A 45 -19.89 -16.48 -25.57
C VAL A 45 -18.47 -15.96 -25.69
N GLU A 46 -17.50 -16.87 -25.89
CA GLU A 46 -16.13 -16.50 -26.23
C GLU A 46 -16.10 -15.52 -27.40
N SER A 47 -15.31 -14.46 -27.23
CA SER A 47 -15.38 -13.27 -28.07
C SER A 47 -13.98 -12.71 -28.26
N CYS A 48 -13.64 -12.42 -29.50
CA CYS A 48 -12.35 -11.91 -29.92
C CYS A 48 -12.53 -10.56 -30.59
N GLY A 49 -12.25 -9.47 -29.87
CA GLY A 49 -12.48 -8.08 -30.33
C GLY A 49 -13.94 -7.70 -30.63
N GLY A 50 -14.86 -8.65 -30.54
CA GLY A 50 -16.30 -8.45 -30.68
C GLY A 50 -17.10 -9.68 -30.25
N CYS A 51 -18.35 -9.48 -29.83
CA CYS A 51 -19.17 -10.55 -29.27
C CYS A 51 -19.50 -11.66 -30.28
N GLY A 52 -19.12 -12.89 -29.96
CA GLY A 52 -19.34 -14.08 -30.81
C GLY A 52 -18.26 -14.35 -31.84
N VAL A 53 -17.15 -13.61 -31.82
CA VAL A 53 -15.97 -13.91 -32.65
C VAL A 53 -15.13 -14.95 -31.92
N VAL A 54 -15.09 -16.18 -32.46
CA VAL A 54 -14.25 -17.26 -31.93
C VAL A 54 -13.10 -17.50 -32.91
N CYS A 55 -11.87 -17.52 -32.41
CA CYS A 55 -10.72 -17.83 -33.24
C CYS A 55 -10.71 -19.31 -33.63
N PRO A 56 -10.45 -19.63 -34.91
CA PRO A 56 -10.29 -21.03 -35.31
C PRO A 56 -9.05 -21.64 -34.63
N ALA A 57 -8.95 -22.97 -34.66
CA ALA A 57 -7.71 -23.63 -34.25
C ALA A 57 -6.52 -23.12 -35.09
N PRO A 58 -5.35 -22.85 -34.47
CA PRO A 58 -4.20 -22.29 -35.17
C PRO A 58 -3.75 -23.19 -36.33
N PRO A 59 -3.57 -22.65 -37.55
CA PRO A 59 -3.08 -23.44 -38.68
C PRO A 59 -1.63 -23.89 -38.47
N SER A 60 -1.26 -25.03 -39.06
CA SER A 60 0.10 -25.59 -38.99
C SER A 60 1.17 -24.73 -39.70
N SER A 61 0.76 -23.70 -40.43
CA SER A 61 1.66 -22.74 -41.08
C SER A 61 2.12 -21.61 -40.15
N LEU A 62 1.56 -21.49 -38.93
CA LEU A 62 2.01 -20.50 -37.96
C LEU A 62 3.45 -20.84 -37.52
N PRO A 63 4.37 -19.86 -37.52
CA PRO A 63 5.70 -20.05 -36.96
C PRO A 63 5.62 -20.45 -35.50
N GLU A 64 6.39 -21.45 -35.09
CA GLU A 64 6.55 -21.79 -33.68
C GLU A 64 7.26 -20.65 -32.95
N LEU A 65 6.70 -20.21 -31.81
CA LEU A 65 7.33 -19.19 -30.98
C LEU A 65 8.41 -19.85 -30.12
N PRO A 66 9.59 -19.21 -29.95
CA PRO A 66 10.59 -19.70 -29.03
C PRO A 66 10.01 -19.82 -27.61
N SER A 67 10.37 -20.90 -26.93
CA SER A 67 9.79 -21.19 -25.60
C SER A 67 10.23 -20.20 -24.53
N GLU A 68 11.42 -19.62 -24.71
CA GLU A 68 11.99 -18.56 -23.87
C GLU A 68 11.28 -17.21 -24.00
N TRP A 69 10.46 -17.01 -25.05
CA TRP A 69 9.70 -15.77 -25.24
C TRP A 69 8.49 -15.67 -24.31
N HIS A 70 8.07 -16.76 -23.66
CA HIS A 70 6.87 -16.80 -22.83
C HIS A 70 5.64 -16.15 -23.49
N ALA A 71 5.51 -16.34 -24.80
CA ALA A 71 4.45 -15.78 -25.63
C ALA A 71 3.62 -16.88 -26.28
N ASN A 72 2.35 -16.59 -26.54
CA ASN A 72 1.45 -17.46 -27.28
C ASN A 72 0.68 -16.70 -28.37
N TYR A 73 0.11 -17.45 -29.30
CA TYR A 73 -0.88 -16.91 -30.22
C TYR A 73 -2.24 -16.93 -29.55
N GLY A 74 -2.91 -15.78 -29.55
CA GLY A 74 -4.22 -15.62 -28.96
C GLY A 74 -5.10 -14.70 -29.79
N CYS A 75 -6.15 -14.23 -29.16
CA CYS A 75 -6.96 -13.16 -29.70
C CYS A 75 -6.44 -11.81 -29.19
N ASP A 76 -6.23 -10.86 -30.11
CA ASP A 76 -6.16 -9.46 -29.74
C ASP A 76 -7.58 -8.91 -29.47
N GLN A 77 -7.88 -8.62 -28.20
CA GLN A 77 -9.18 -8.14 -27.77
C GLN A 77 -9.48 -6.69 -28.18
N ALA A 78 -8.48 -5.91 -28.57
CA ALA A 78 -8.68 -4.55 -29.04
C ALA A 78 -9.06 -4.52 -30.53
N THR A 79 -8.49 -5.41 -31.32
CA THR A 79 -8.64 -5.40 -32.79
C THR A 79 -9.50 -6.55 -33.34
N GLY A 80 -9.68 -7.63 -32.57
CA GLY A 80 -10.33 -8.86 -33.01
C GLY A 80 -9.49 -9.73 -33.94
N PHE A 81 -8.19 -9.43 -34.07
CA PHE A 81 -7.28 -10.27 -34.84
C PHE A 81 -6.97 -11.57 -34.12
N CYS A 82 -7.24 -12.68 -34.79
CA CYS A 82 -6.85 -14.01 -34.35
C CYS A 82 -5.38 -14.28 -34.61
N TYR A 83 -4.78 -15.08 -33.73
CA TYR A 83 -3.37 -15.42 -33.75
C TYR A 83 -2.45 -14.21 -33.60
N ALA A 84 -2.89 -13.21 -32.85
CA ALA A 84 -2.00 -12.16 -32.38
C ALA A 84 -1.04 -12.75 -31.34
N ARG A 85 0.23 -12.34 -31.38
CA ARG A 85 1.19 -12.71 -30.33
C ARG A 85 0.86 -11.92 -29.07
N GLY A 86 0.84 -12.60 -27.93
CA GLY A 86 0.65 -11.99 -26.62
C GLY A 86 1.42 -12.75 -25.55
N CYS A 87 1.62 -12.11 -24.41
CA CYS A 87 2.31 -12.73 -23.29
C CYS A 87 1.47 -13.81 -22.62
N MET A 88 2.13 -14.90 -22.24
CA MET A 88 1.56 -15.88 -21.33
C MET A 88 1.28 -15.21 -19.98
N GLU A 89 0.38 -15.82 -19.20
CA GLU A 89 0.02 -15.31 -17.89
C GLU A 89 1.27 -15.14 -16.99
N GLY A 90 1.41 -13.96 -16.40
CA GLY A 90 2.53 -13.62 -15.51
C GLY A 90 3.77 -13.07 -16.21
N TRP A 91 3.75 -12.92 -17.53
CA TRP A 91 4.82 -12.31 -18.31
C TRP A 91 4.36 -10.98 -18.92
N LEU A 92 5.32 -10.08 -19.13
CA LEU A 92 5.13 -8.78 -19.73
C LEU A 92 6.18 -8.61 -20.83
N ASP A 93 5.75 -7.94 -21.89
CA ASP A 93 6.59 -7.33 -22.92
C ASP A 93 6.74 -5.86 -22.53
N CYS A 94 7.91 -5.47 -22.02
CA CYS A 94 8.13 -4.11 -21.50
C CYS A 94 8.87 -3.19 -22.46
N ASN A 95 9.40 -3.76 -23.55
CA ASN A 95 10.02 -3.01 -24.64
C ASN A 95 9.09 -2.86 -25.87
N ASP A 96 7.89 -3.46 -25.82
CA ASP A 96 6.83 -3.44 -26.84
C ASP A 96 7.28 -3.99 -28.20
N ASP A 97 8.21 -4.94 -28.22
CA ASP A 97 8.75 -5.49 -29.46
C ASP A 97 8.10 -6.80 -29.92
N LEU A 98 7.25 -7.42 -29.09
CA LEU A 98 6.57 -8.68 -29.42
C LEU A 98 5.66 -8.55 -30.65
N ALA A 99 5.01 -7.40 -30.83
CA ALA A 99 4.12 -7.16 -31.96
C ALA A 99 4.88 -6.89 -33.28
N GLY A 100 6.18 -6.56 -33.21
CA GLY A 100 7.06 -6.26 -34.33
C GLY A 100 7.41 -7.48 -35.20
N ASP A 101 8.28 -7.31 -36.20
CA ASP A 101 8.69 -8.43 -37.07
C ASP A 101 9.30 -9.58 -36.23
N PRO A 102 8.73 -10.80 -36.26
CA PRO A 102 9.28 -11.93 -35.51
C PRO A 102 10.69 -12.35 -35.96
N SER A 103 11.14 -11.87 -37.12
CA SER A 103 12.51 -12.06 -37.61
C SER A 103 13.49 -10.97 -37.17
N ASP A 104 13.01 -9.93 -36.46
CA ASP A 104 13.89 -8.94 -35.84
C ASP A 104 14.68 -9.61 -34.72
N ALA A 105 16.01 -9.56 -34.83
CA ALA A 105 16.92 -10.10 -33.83
C ALA A 105 16.81 -9.40 -32.47
N LYS A 106 16.12 -8.26 -32.40
CA LYS A 106 15.83 -7.55 -31.14
C LYS A 106 14.62 -8.10 -30.39
N ASN A 107 13.71 -8.80 -31.09
CA ASN A 107 12.52 -9.35 -30.47
C ASN A 107 12.93 -10.44 -29.48
N ASP A 108 12.74 -10.16 -28.19
CA ASP A 108 13.03 -11.09 -27.10
C ASP A 108 11.77 -11.58 -26.37
N GLY A 109 10.60 -11.20 -26.89
CA GLY A 109 9.31 -11.72 -26.48
C GLY A 109 8.79 -11.05 -25.20
N CYS A 110 8.26 -11.85 -24.28
CA CYS A 110 7.81 -11.40 -22.97
C CYS A 110 8.88 -11.73 -21.95
N GLU A 111 9.80 -10.81 -21.80
CA GLU A 111 11.08 -10.91 -21.11
C GLU A 111 10.96 -10.69 -19.59
N VAL A 112 9.85 -10.11 -19.13
CA VAL A 112 9.68 -9.70 -17.75
C VAL A 112 8.67 -10.56 -16.99
N ALA A 113 9.10 -11.14 -15.87
CA ALA A 113 8.24 -11.88 -14.96
C ALA A 113 7.47 -10.93 -14.00
N ARG A 114 6.24 -10.56 -14.38
CA ARG A 114 5.33 -9.67 -13.62
C ARG A 114 5.18 -10.03 -12.14
N ASN A 115 5.26 -11.33 -11.85
CA ASN A 115 4.85 -11.87 -10.56
C ASN A 115 5.96 -11.92 -9.52
N SER A 116 7.21 -11.70 -9.94
CA SER A 116 8.40 -11.87 -9.11
C SER A 116 9.49 -10.85 -9.38
N ASP A 117 9.46 -10.11 -10.50
CA ASP A 117 10.41 -9.05 -10.79
C ASP A 117 10.10 -7.81 -9.92
N PRO A 118 11.00 -7.41 -9.00
CA PRO A 118 10.80 -6.23 -8.18
C PRO A 118 10.82 -4.91 -8.95
N MET A 119 11.36 -4.85 -10.16
CA MET A 119 11.38 -3.62 -10.99
C MET A 119 10.14 -3.48 -11.88
N ASN A 120 9.40 -4.57 -12.06
CA ASN A 120 8.23 -4.64 -12.95
C ASN A 120 7.06 -5.38 -12.28
N CYS A 121 6.83 -5.11 -11.00
CA CYS A 121 5.90 -5.88 -10.21
C CYS A 121 4.46 -5.49 -10.53
N GLY A 122 3.73 -6.41 -11.17
CA GLY A 122 2.36 -6.14 -11.58
C GLY A 122 2.23 -5.27 -12.86
N ALA A 123 3.26 -4.59 -13.32
CA ALA A 123 3.29 -3.85 -14.59
C ALA A 123 4.73 -3.47 -14.98
N CYS A 124 4.95 -3.16 -16.25
CA CYS A 124 6.23 -2.64 -16.73
C CYS A 124 6.59 -1.32 -16.06
N GLY A 125 7.84 -1.18 -15.62
CA GLY A 125 8.33 0.02 -14.95
C GLY A 125 7.61 0.34 -13.63
N ALA A 126 7.02 -0.67 -12.99
CA ALA A 126 6.42 -0.56 -11.66
C ALA A 126 7.34 -1.17 -10.59
N PRO A 127 8.40 -0.47 -10.17
CA PRO A 127 9.30 -0.97 -9.15
C PRO A 127 8.64 -0.95 -7.77
N CYS A 128 8.92 -1.98 -6.99
CA CYS A 128 8.58 -1.99 -5.57
C CYS A 128 9.42 -0.99 -4.79
N ALA A 129 8.87 -0.47 -3.69
CA ALA A 129 9.57 0.46 -2.82
C ALA A 129 10.75 -0.23 -2.10
N PRO A 130 11.74 0.53 -1.59
CA PRO A 130 12.83 -0.05 -0.81
C PRO A 130 12.31 -0.91 0.36
N GLY A 131 12.77 -2.16 0.45
CA GLY A 131 12.34 -3.12 1.48
C GLY A 131 11.13 -3.99 1.10
N GLU A 132 10.65 -3.86 -0.14
CA GLU A 132 9.58 -4.70 -0.70
C GLU A 132 10.11 -5.74 -1.69
N THR A 133 9.33 -6.79 -1.86
CA THR A 133 9.55 -7.92 -2.76
C THR A 133 8.30 -8.14 -3.60
N CYS A 134 8.46 -8.50 -4.86
CA CYS A 134 7.31 -8.82 -5.71
C CYS A 134 6.82 -10.25 -5.44
N VAL A 135 5.57 -10.39 -5.00
CA VAL A 135 4.97 -11.70 -4.73
C VAL A 135 3.57 -11.76 -5.31
N GLY A 136 3.42 -12.50 -6.41
CA GLY A 136 2.14 -12.66 -7.11
C GLY A 136 1.67 -11.35 -7.75
N GLY A 137 2.62 -10.59 -8.30
CA GLY A 137 2.34 -9.34 -9.02
C GLY A 137 1.98 -8.16 -8.12
N ASN A 138 2.26 -8.29 -6.82
CA ASN A 138 2.02 -7.25 -5.83
C ASN A 138 3.30 -7.06 -5.01
N CYS A 139 3.69 -5.79 -4.81
CA CYS A 139 4.77 -5.46 -3.91
C CYS A 139 4.33 -5.74 -2.47
N LYS A 140 5.11 -6.58 -1.78
CA LYS A 140 4.89 -6.94 -0.39
C LYS A 140 6.18 -6.73 0.39
N CYS A 141 6.07 -6.20 1.60
CA CYS A 141 7.20 -6.16 2.51
C CYS A 141 7.66 -7.59 2.86
N SER A 142 8.97 -7.82 2.89
CA SER A 142 9.56 -9.14 3.20
C SER A 142 9.22 -9.67 4.60
N CYS A 143 8.66 -8.83 5.47
CA CYS A 143 8.26 -9.15 6.84
C CYS A 143 6.78 -9.61 6.99
N GLY A 144 6.04 -9.81 5.89
CA GLY A 144 4.72 -10.46 5.93
C GLY A 144 3.52 -9.61 6.36
N SER A 145 3.62 -8.28 6.42
CA SER A 145 2.48 -7.37 6.64
C SER A 145 2.65 -6.00 5.96
N SER A 146 1.59 -5.18 5.98
CA SER A 146 1.45 -3.85 5.35
C SER A 146 2.60 -2.88 5.68
N CYS A 147 2.98 -2.05 4.71
CA CYS A 147 4.12 -1.11 4.78
C CYS A 147 4.07 -0.24 6.05
N PHE A 148 5.05 -0.40 6.94
CA PHE A 148 5.16 0.39 8.17
C PHE A 148 5.91 1.70 7.92
N ASP A 149 5.49 2.76 8.62
CA ASP A 149 6.19 4.05 8.62
C ASP A 149 7.53 3.95 9.37
N THR A 150 8.64 3.87 8.64
CA THR A 150 9.98 3.80 9.22
C THR A 150 10.49 5.11 9.79
N THR A 151 9.78 6.22 9.57
CA THR A 151 10.19 7.55 10.02
C THR A 151 9.62 7.91 11.39
N SER A 152 8.48 7.31 11.78
CA SER A 152 7.79 7.64 13.03
C SER A 152 7.27 6.46 13.85
N ASN A 153 7.26 5.22 13.32
CA ASN A 153 6.83 4.05 14.08
C ASN A 153 7.94 3.51 15.00
N PRO A 154 7.77 3.51 16.34
CA PRO A 154 8.76 2.95 17.28
C PRO A 154 8.98 1.44 17.15
N GLU A 155 8.08 0.69 16.50
CA GLU A 155 8.23 -0.74 16.26
C GLU A 155 8.99 -1.07 14.95
N ASN A 156 9.24 -0.07 14.11
CA ASN A 156 9.87 -0.22 12.79
C ASN A 156 10.80 0.97 12.44
N CYS A 157 11.55 1.48 13.41
CA CYS A 157 12.25 2.75 13.25
C CYS A 157 13.54 2.61 12.45
N GLY A 158 13.63 3.30 11.30
CA GLY A 158 14.80 3.27 10.41
C GLY A 158 14.88 2.03 9.51
N ALA A 159 14.34 0.88 9.95
CA ALA A 159 14.15 -0.31 9.11
C ALA A 159 13.04 -1.22 9.67
N CYS A 160 12.57 -2.17 8.85
CA CYS A 160 11.57 -3.16 9.26
C CYS A 160 12.05 -3.96 10.49
N GLY A 161 11.18 -4.11 11.50
CA GLY A 161 11.46 -4.88 12.70
C GLY A 161 12.49 -4.27 13.65
N VAL A 162 12.96 -3.05 13.38
CA VAL A 162 13.81 -2.30 14.31
C VAL A 162 12.92 -1.66 15.36
N VAL A 163 12.73 -2.36 16.48
CA VAL A 163 11.98 -1.88 17.63
C VAL A 163 12.88 -0.98 18.48
N CYS A 164 12.41 0.23 18.78
CA CYS A 164 13.15 1.17 19.61
C CYS A 164 13.28 0.67 21.06
N PRO A 165 14.43 0.91 21.72
CA PRO A 165 14.65 0.48 23.09
C PRO A 165 13.55 0.99 24.04
N SER A 166 12.98 0.08 24.81
CA SER A 166 12.05 0.36 25.91
C SER A 166 12.70 0.06 27.26
N GLY A 167 12.19 0.68 28.32
CA GLY A 167 12.63 0.37 29.68
C GLY A 167 12.02 -0.93 30.23
N ASP A 168 12.32 -1.25 31.49
CA ASP A 168 11.79 -2.43 32.16
C ASP A 168 10.25 -2.37 32.27
N PRO A 169 9.51 -3.35 31.70
CA PRO A 169 8.06 -3.34 31.73
C PRO A 169 7.45 -3.47 33.13
N ASN A 170 8.25 -3.81 34.15
CA ASN A 170 7.81 -3.95 35.54
C ASN A 170 8.02 -2.68 36.37
N LEU A 171 8.57 -1.61 35.78
CA LEU A 171 8.82 -0.34 36.47
C LEU A 171 7.90 0.78 35.98
N VAL A 172 7.76 1.81 36.80
CA VAL A 172 7.08 3.06 36.40
C VAL A 172 8.10 3.95 35.72
N LEU A 173 8.21 3.82 34.39
CA LEU A 173 9.29 4.42 33.60
C LEU A 173 9.06 5.89 33.22
N ARG A 174 7.83 6.40 33.28
CA ARG A 174 7.48 7.81 32.96
C ARG A 174 8.10 8.35 31.67
N GLY A 175 8.17 7.48 30.68
CA GLY A 175 8.76 7.73 29.38
C GLY A 175 8.37 6.61 28.42
N LYS A 176 8.55 6.86 27.12
CA LYS A 176 8.22 5.89 26.08
C LYS A 176 9.21 5.94 24.92
N PRO A 177 9.44 4.80 24.24
CA PRO A 177 10.17 4.79 22.98
C PRO A 177 9.46 5.66 21.94
N ALA A 178 10.24 6.35 21.12
CA ALA A 178 9.76 7.13 19.99
C ALA A 178 10.70 6.94 18.80
N CYS A 179 10.16 7.13 17.61
CA CYS A 179 10.93 7.18 16.38
C CYS A 179 10.83 8.58 15.78
N ARG A 180 11.96 9.17 15.43
CA ARG A 180 12.01 10.47 14.77
C ARG A 180 12.98 10.43 13.61
N ASN A 181 12.46 10.61 12.39
CA ASN A 181 13.24 10.56 11.16
C ASN A 181 14.06 9.26 11.03
N GLY A 182 13.48 8.14 11.45
CA GLY A 182 14.13 6.82 11.41
C GLY A 182 15.21 6.59 12.46
N LEU A 183 15.32 7.47 13.46
CA LEU A 183 16.20 7.30 14.61
C LEU A 183 15.38 7.03 15.87
N CYS A 184 15.76 5.99 16.59
CA CYS A 184 15.17 5.70 17.89
C CYS A 184 15.59 6.74 18.92
N GLU A 185 14.60 7.25 19.64
CA GLU A 185 14.78 8.14 20.77
C GLU A 185 13.88 7.67 21.94
N TYR A 186 14.16 8.15 23.14
CA TYR A 186 13.33 7.90 24.31
C TYR A 186 12.81 9.24 24.83
N ARG A 187 11.48 9.37 24.98
CA ARG A 187 10.84 10.61 25.40
C ARG A 187 10.27 10.45 26.79
N CYS A 188 10.75 11.27 27.72
CA CYS A 188 10.16 11.40 29.05
C CYS A 188 8.79 12.08 28.98
N GLU A 189 7.93 11.73 29.93
CA GLU A 189 6.72 12.49 30.24
C GLU A 189 7.08 13.92 30.66
N LEU A 190 6.16 14.86 30.46
CA LEU A 190 6.38 16.25 30.87
C LEU A 190 6.66 16.33 32.38
N GLY A 191 7.71 17.07 32.75
CA GLY A 191 8.16 17.23 34.13
C GLY A 191 9.07 16.10 34.64
N TRP A 192 9.42 15.13 33.79
CA TRP A 192 10.34 14.04 34.13
C TRP A 192 11.58 14.04 33.23
N ALA A 193 12.69 13.55 33.77
CA ALA A 193 13.95 13.40 33.04
C ALA A 193 14.65 12.10 33.46
N ASP A 194 15.41 11.54 32.51
CA ASP A 194 16.41 10.49 32.75
C ASP A 194 17.73 11.18 33.12
N CYS A 195 18.05 11.22 34.42
CA CYS A 195 19.22 11.93 34.93
C CYS A 195 20.42 11.03 35.18
N ASP A 196 20.24 9.71 35.18
CA ASP A 196 21.33 8.73 35.27
C ASP A 196 21.76 8.16 33.89
N GLY A 197 20.99 8.46 32.84
CA GLY A 197 21.21 8.01 31.47
C GLY A 197 20.80 6.56 31.22
N ASN A 198 20.03 5.96 32.13
CA ASN A 198 19.65 4.56 32.08
C ASN A 198 18.19 4.35 31.69
N ILE A 199 17.96 4.33 30.38
CA ILE A 199 16.65 4.00 29.79
C ILE A 199 15.92 2.77 30.38
N ARG A 200 16.62 1.81 31.00
CA ARG A 200 15.99 0.64 31.64
C ARG A 200 15.14 1.00 32.85
N ASN A 201 15.49 2.04 33.62
CA ASN A 201 14.69 2.51 34.75
C ASN A 201 13.80 3.72 34.38
N GLY A 202 13.97 4.25 33.17
CA GLY A 202 13.08 5.25 32.58
C GLY A 202 13.51 6.68 32.89
N CYS A 203 12.53 7.55 33.11
CA CYS A 203 12.69 8.95 33.49
C CYS A 203 12.31 9.08 34.97
N GLU A 204 13.28 8.79 35.81
CA GLU A 204 13.17 8.58 37.25
C GLU A 204 13.13 9.90 38.04
N THR A 205 13.56 11.01 37.45
CA THR A 205 13.73 12.28 38.15
C THR A 205 12.61 13.27 37.82
N ASN A 206 11.89 13.76 38.84
CA ASN A 206 10.86 14.78 38.68
C ASN A 206 11.47 16.18 38.65
N VAL A 207 11.82 16.66 37.46
CA VAL A 207 12.41 17.99 37.29
C VAL A 207 11.42 19.14 37.50
N ALA A 208 10.12 18.85 37.61
CA ALA A 208 9.12 19.89 37.91
C ALA A 208 9.06 20.28 39.39
N HIS A 209 9.42 19.35 40.29
CA HIS A 209 9.22 19.52 41.73
C HIS A 209 10.41 19.15 42.61
N ASP A 210 11.44 18.49 42.08
CA ASP A 210 12.64 18.18 42.86
C ASP A 210 13.54 19.43 43.00
N PRO A 211 13.75 19.97 44.22
CA PRO A 211 14.64 21.10 44.45
C PRO A 211 16.09 20.83 44.07
N LEU A 212 16.48 19.56 43.91
CA LEU A 212 17.83 19.16 43.50
C LEU A 212 17.99 18.99 41.98
N ASN A 213 16.89 18.99 41.22
CA ASN A 213 16.85 18.79 39.77
C ASN A 213 15.82 19.72 39.08
N CYS A 214 15.67 20.94 39.57
CA CYS A 214 14.61 21.86 39.20
C CYS A 214 14.78 22.41 37.77
N GLY A 215 13.92 21.97 36.86
CA GLY A 215 13.92 22.35 35.44
C GLY A 215 14.84 21.52 34.55
N ALA A 216 15.90 20.93 35.12
CA ALA A 216 16.78 19.96 34.45
C ALA A 216 17.62 19.19 35.48
N CYS A 217 18.20 18.07 35.05
CA CYS A 217 19.10 17.25 35.86
C CYS A 217 20.25 18.08 36.46
N GLY A 218 20.44 17.96 37.77
CA GLY A 218 21.49 18.64 38.52
C GLY A 218 21.26 20.14 38.78
N VAL A 219 20.15 20.72 38.32
CA VAL A 219 19.83 22.13 38.62
C VAL A 219 19.24 22.24 40.01
N ARG A 220 19.97 22.87 40.94
CA ARG A 220 19.56 22.96 42.35
C ARG A 220 19.04 24.35 42.68
N CYS A 221 17.94 24.42 43.44
CA CYS A 221 17.48 25.66 44.03
C CYS A 221 18.35 25.99 45.25
N ASN A 222 19.23 26.99 45.11
CA ASN A 222 20.25 27.33 46.10
C ASN A 222 20.18 28.80 46.59
N GLY A 223 19.09 29.51 46.28
CA GLY A 223 18.92 30.89 46.74
C GLY A 223 18.65 30.99 48.24
N ILE A 224 18.00 29.98 48.82
CA ILE A 224 17.65 29.89 50.25
C ILE A 224 17.62 28.40 50.64
N GLU A 225 18.00 28.06 51.89
CA GLU A 225 17.84 26.71 52.41
C GLU A 225 16.36 26.30 52.38
N GLY A 226 16.06 25.15 51.74
CA GLY A 226 14.68 24.67 51.58
C GLY A 226 13.86 25.36 50.48
N GLN A 227 14.50 26.11 49.56
CA GLN A 227 13.80 26.74 48.44
C GLN A 227 13.03 25.71 47.58
N PRO A 228 11.72 25.89 47.34
CA PRO A 228 10.92 24.92 46.59
C PRO A 228 11.11 25.03 45.07
N CYS A 229 10.92 23.91 44.38
CA CYS A 229 10.80 23.84 42.92
C CYS A 229 9.32 23.78 42.53
N ILE A 230 8.87 24.72 41.70
CA ILE A 230 7.49 24.81 41.21
C ILE A 230 7.53 24.91 39.69
N ASP A 231 6.95 23.92 39.01
CA ASP A 231 6.89 23.81 37.55
C ASP A 231 8.26 23.97 36.87
N GLY A 232 9.29 23.36 37.47
CA GLY A 232 10.67 23.40 36.98
C GLY A 232 11.37 24.74 37.18
N ARG A 233 10.86 25.58 38.09
CA ARG A 233 11.45 26.88 38.45
C ARG A 233 11.64 26.98 39.95
N CYS A 234 12.80 27.48 40.35
CA CYS A 234 13.07 27.78 41.75
C CYS A 234 12.24 28.98 42.19
N ALA A 235 11.28 28.75 43.09
CA ALA A 235 10.40 29.80 43.58
C ALA A 235 11.05 30.51 44.77
N THR A 236 10.95 31.83 44.85
CA THR A 236 11.36 32.63 46.00
C THR A 236 10.13 33.28 46.63
N LYS A 237 10.13 33.47 47.95
CA LYS A 237 9.12 34.32 48.59
C LYS A 237 9.24 35.74 48.03
N GLU A 238 8.12 36.38 47.69
CA GLU A 238 8.11 37.80 47.35
C GLU A 238 8.64 38.63 48.52
N CYS A 239 9.54 39.58 48.24
CA CYS A 239 9.98 40.54 49.25
C CYS A 239 8.82 41.46 49.61
N GLU A 240 8.28 41.34 50.82
CA GLU A 240 7.37 42.34 51.37
C GLU A 240 8.20 43.62 51.66
N VAL A 241 8.10 44.61 50.77
CA VAL A 241 8.68 45.94 51.01
C VAL A 241 7.86 46.57 52.14
N ARG A 242 8.47 46.78 53.31
CA ARG A 242 7.92 47.59 54.41
C ARG A 242 8.41 49.03 54.31
#